data_AF-A9WL01-F1
#
_entry.id   AF-A9WL01-F1
#
_cell.length_a   1.000
_cell.length_b   1.000
_cell.length_c   1.000
_cell.angle_alpha   90.00
_cell.angle_beta   90.00
_cell.angle_gamma   90.00
#
_symmetry.space_group_name_H-M   'P 1'
#
loop_
_entity.id
_entity.type
_entity.pdbx_description
1 polymer ?
#
loop_
_entity_poly.entity_id
_entity_poly.type
_entity_poly.pdbx_seq_one_letter_code
_entity_poly.pdbx_strand_id
1 'polypeptide(L)'
;MFICGIQFDGRMVILTNRQATAMEAVPMSSPRPSAPGTSNDDSLLGNARTLFRLAPRQLNDEFSLAKEELKGKARLLGFGAALFAVALVVLGLLVIALVVAAIMGLATVLPAWLAALIVAAFFILLIAIAVLLGLKKVKKAFPVLPEEAIRGLKHDVGILRQGAGFDPQTLLKPELSKEEKEQLKAEKEAKAAEAKAEREAKAAEADPVPSEAELRTRIAARREHLLRVREGLIEQADVKKQAKILLDDPDSVVGKARDRWVPWSIAAVSTTTFFVLLRKLIKR
;
A
#
# COMPACT_ATOMS: atom_id res chain seq x y z
N MET A 1 -38.58 -26.46 13.62
CA MET A 1 -37.62 -26.82 14.69
C MET A 1 -36.72 -27.90 14.12
N PHE A 2 -35.62 -27.49 13.47
CA PHE A 2 -34.69 -28.41 12.79
C PHE A 2 -33.54 -28.73 13.74
N ILE A 3 -33.40 -30.01 14.09
CA ILE A 3 -32.32 -30.53 14.93
C ILE A 3 -31.30 -31.16 13.96
N CYS A 4 -30.20 -30.46 13.72
CA CYS A 4 -29.01 -31.04 13.09
C CYS A 4 -28.02 -31.41 14.20
N GLY A 5 -27.88 -32.71 14.47
CA GLY A 5 -27.00 -33.23 15.50
C GLY A 5 -25.55 -33.33 15.01
N ILE A 6 -24.63 -32.67 15.71
CA ILE A 6 -23.21 -33.02 15.71
C ILE A 6 -22.88 -33.49 17.13
N GLN A 7 -22.41 -34.73 17.20
CA GLN A 7 -22.13 -35.47 18.42
C GLN A 7 -20.75 -35.08 18.96
N PHE A 8 -20.70 -34.43 20.12
CA PHE A 8 -19.46 -34.22 20.87
C PHE A 8 -19.68 -34.65 22.34
N ASP A 9 -18.99 -35.74 22.69
CA ASP A 9 -18.47 -36.06 24.02
C ASP A 9 -19.45 -36.04 25.22
N GLY A 10 -20.38 -37.00 25.25
CA GLY A 10 -20.77 -37.73 26.47
C GLY A 10 -21.40 -37.00 27.66
N ARG A 11 -21.64 -35.67 27.61
CA ARG A 11 -22.29 -34.91 28.70
C ARG A 11 -23.56 -34.21 28.23
N MET A 12 -24.69 -34.74 28.69
CA MET A 12 -26.02 -34.15 28.55
C MET A 12 -26.11 -32.90 29.44
N VAL A 13 -25.90 -31.71 28.88
CA VAL A 13 -26.22 -30.44 29.53
C VAL A 13 -27.57 -29.97 29.00
N ILE A 14 -28.63 -30.27 29.75
CA ILE A 14 -29.98 -29.75 29.50
C ILE A 14 -30.01 -28.28 29.92
N LEU A 15 -29.81 -27.35 28.98
CA LEU A 15 -30.15 -25.94 29.19
C LEU A 15 -31.62 -25.75 28.84
N THR A 16 -32.48 -25.93 29.84
CA THR A 16 -33.88 -25.52 29.78
C THR A 16 -33.97 -23.99 29.72
N ASN A 17 -34.65 -23.50 28.68
CA ASN A 17 -34.92 -22.10 28.42
C ASN A 17 -35.96 -21.60 29.44
N ARG A 18 -35.47 -21.07 30.57
CA ARG A 18 -36.31 -20.43 31.59
C ARG A 18 -36.43 -18.94 31.29
N GLN A 19 -37.50 -18.60 30.59
CA GLN A 19 -38.03 -17.23 30.62
C GLN A 19 -38.56 -16.90 32.02
N ALA A 20 -38.62 -15.60 32.30
CA ALA A 20 -39.26 -14.92 33.42
C ALA A 20 -38.42 -14.72 34.70
N THR A 21 -37.75 -13.56 34.77
CA THR A 21 -37.71 -12.74 36.00
C THR A 21 -37.67 -11.26 35.66
N ALA A 22 -38.74 -10.57 36.05
CA ALA A 22 -38.83 -9.20 36.55
C ALA A 22 -38.04 -8.10 35.81
N MET A 23 -38.76 -7.40 34.92
CA MET A 23 -38.42 -6.04 34.50
C MET A 23 -38.80 -5.10 35.65
N GLU A 24 -37.83 -4.79 36.50
CA GLU A 24 -37.93 -3.77 37.55
C GLU A 24 -38.01 -2.39 36.88
N ALA A 25 -39.06 -1.64 37.19
CA ALA A 25 -39.31 -0.32 36.62
C ALA A 25 -38.27 0.68 37.14
N VAL A 26 -37.33 1.06 36.28
CA VAL A 26 -36.45 2.22 36.49
C VAL A 26 -37.30 3.49 36.39
N PRO A 27 -37.29 4.40 37.38
CA PRO A 27 -38.00 5.67 37.27
C PRO A 27 -37.31 6.54 36.20
N MET A 28 -37.93 6.62 35.02
CA MET A 28 -37.57 7.58 33.98
C MET A 28 -37.83 9.00 34.50
N SER A 29 -36.78 9.65 34.99
CA SER A 29 -36.80 11.10 35.18
C SER A 29 -36.76 11.76 33.79
N SER A 30 -37.83 12.47 33.45
CA SER A 30 -37.93 13.22 32.20
C SER A 30 -36.95 14.40 32.20
N PRO A 31 -36.09 14.58 31.16
CA PRO A 31 -35.29 15.78 31.01
C PRO A 31 -36.20 16.98 30.70
N ARG A 32 -36.04 18.09 31.43
CA ARG A 32 -36.62 19.38 31.03
C ARG A 32 -36.00 19.84 29.70
N PRO A 33 -36.77 20.36 28.74
CA PRO A 33 -36.20 21.13 27.65
C PRO A 33 -35.70 22.48 28.21
N SER A 34 -34.39 22.66 28.24
CA SER A 34 -33.77 23.97 28.42
C SER A 34 -34.04 24.82 27.17
N ALA A 35 -34.55 26.03 27.36
CA ALA A 35 -34.78 26.99 26.29
C ALA A 35 -33.47 27.31 25.51
N PRO A 36 -33.55 27.62 24.20
CA PRO A 36 -32.38 27.94 23.40
C PRO A 36 -31.92 29.37 23.69
N GLY A 37 -30.78 29.49 24.37
CA GLY A 37 -30.00 30.73 24.48
C GLY A 37 -29.10 30.90 23.27
N THR A 38 -29.14 32.09 22.69
CA THR A 38 -28.49 32.52 21.46
C THR A 38 -26.95 32.66 21.57
N SER A 39 -26.20 31.90 20.77
CA SER A 39 -25.01 32.37 20.04
C SER A 39 -24.63 31.33 18.96
N ASN A 40 -25.01 31.60 17.71
CA ASN A 40 -24.78 30.68 16.58
C ASN A 40 -23.32 30.66 16.07
N ASP A 41 -22.41 31.41 16.70
CA ASP A 41 -21.02 31.52 16.24
C ASP A 41 -20.04 30.63 17.04
N ASP A 42 -20.44 30.15 18.22
CA ASP A 42 -19.62 29.25 19.06
C ASP A 42 -19.90 27.75 18.84
N SER A 43 -21.01 27.44 18.17
CA SER A 43 -21.51 26.07 18.02
C SER A 43 -20.78 25.29 16.92
N LEU A 44 -20.32 25.95 15.85
CA LEU A 44 -19.57 25.29 14.76
C LEU A 44 -18.12 25.01 15.15
N LEU A 45 -17.44 25.99 15.77
CA LEU A 45 -16.08 25.83 16.28
C LEU A 45 -16.03 24.89 17.50
N GLY A 46 -17.03 24.95 18.37
CA GLY A 46 -17.19 24.02 19.50
C GLY A 46 -17.39 22.57 19.03
N ASN A 47 -18.24 22.35 18.02
CA ASN A 47 -18.51 21.02 17.47
C ASN A 47 -17.34 20.47 16.64
N ALA A 48 -16.63 21.31 15.87
CA ALA A 48 -15.42 20.90 15.16
C ALA A 48 -14.32 20.47 16.14
N ARG A 49 -14.16 21.21 17.25
CA ARG A 49 -13.15 20.92 18.27
C ARG A 49 -13.45 19.66 19.07
N THR A 50 -14.72 19.35 19.32
CA THR A 50 -15.12 18.08 19.95
C THR A 50 -14.94 16.91 19.00
N LEU A 51 -15.32 17.01 17.71
CA LEU A 51 -15.06 15.98 16.70
C LEU A 51 -13.56 15.69 16.55
N PHE A 52 -12.69 16.72 16.48
CA PHE A 52 -11.24 16.53 16.45
C PHE A 52 -10.67 15.89 17.73
N ARG A 53 -11.34 16.05 18.88
CA ARG A 53 -10.94 15.46 20.16
C ARG A 53 -11.45 14.02 20.36
N LEU A 54 -12.53 13.65 19.67
CA LEU A 54 -13.22 12.35 19.78
C LEU A 54 -12.86 11.38 18.65
N ALA A 55 -12.59 11.89 17.44
CA ALA A 55 -12.19 11.09 16.28
C ALA A 55 -10.99 10.16 16.54
N PRO A 56 -9.90 10.58 17.22
CA PRO A 56 -8.76 9.70 17.45
C PRO A 56 -9.11 8.52 18.36
N ARG A 57 -10.01 8.71 19.34
CA ARG A 57 -10.40 7.66 20.28
C ARG A 57 -11.29 6.61 19.62
N GLN A 58 -12.30 7.04 18.86
CA GLN A 58 -13.18 6.13 18.11
C GLN A 58 -12.39 5.31 17.09
N LEU A 59 -11.48 5.94 16.34
CA LEU A 59 -10.61 5.22 15.42
C LEU A 59 -9.75 4.20 16.18
N ASN A 60 -9.16 4.57 17.31
CA ASN A 60 -8.29 3.66 18.06
C ASN A 60 -9.05 2.46 18.65
N ASP A 61 -10.32 2.65 19.02
CA ASP A 61 -11.20 1.59 19.53
C ASP A 61 -11.63 0.63 18.40
N GLU A 62 -12.01 1.15 17.23
CA GLU A 62 -12.29 0.31 16.06
C GLU A 62 -11.04 -0.41 15.54
N PHE A 63 -9.88 0.25 15.56
CA PHE A 63 -8.59 -0.40 15.26
C PHE A 63 -8.25 -1.50 16.25
N SER A 64 -8.57 -1.33 17.53
CA SER A 64 -8.33 -2.34 18.57
C SER A 64 -9.23 -3.56 18.37
N LEU A 65 -10.51 -3.33 18.05
CA LEU A 65 -11.47 -4.39 17.71
C LEU A 65 -11.05 -5.14 16.43
N ALA A 66 -10.71 -4.40 15.37
CA ALA A 66 -10.23 -4.98 14.11
C ALA A 66 -8.94 -5.77 14.33
N LYS A 67 -8.04 -5.30 15.19
CA LYS A 67 -6.79 -5.99 15.53
C LYS A 67 -7.04 -7.31 16.25
N GLU A 68 -8.02 -7.40 17.14
CA GLU A 68 -8.35 -8.65 17.83
C GLU A 68 -8.94 -9.69 16.88
N GLU A 69 -9.88 -9.29 16.02
CA GLU A 69 -10.42 -10.17 14.99
C GLU A 69 -9.37 -10.60 13.96
N LEU A 70 -8.55 -9.65 13.51
CA LEU A 70 -7.45 -9.91 12.58
C LEU A 70 -6.42 -10.83 13.22
N LYS A 71 -6.12 -10.73 14.52
CA LYS A 71 -5.13 -11.59 15.17
C LYS A 71 -5.55 -13.06 15.18
N GLY A 72 -6.85 -13.33 15.38
CA GLY A 72 -7.42 -14.68 15.26
C GLY A 72 -7.32 -15.22 13.84
N LYS A 73 -7.81 -14.45 12.85
CA LYS A 73 -7.79 -14.84 11.43
C LYS A 73 -6.37 -14.91 10.84
N ALA A 74 -5.48 -14.02 11.26
CA ALA A 74 -4.09 -13.96 10.80
C ALA A 74 -3.22 -15.08 11.36
N ARG A 75 -3.53 -15.66 12.52
CA ARG A 75 -2.78 -16.84 13.01
C ARG A 75 -3.00 -18.06 12.13
N LEU A 76 -4.25 -18.37 11.78
CA LEU A 76 -4.55 -19.51 10.91
C LEU A 76 -4.00 -19.28 9.49
N LEU A 77 -4.24 -18.08 8.94
CA LEU A 77 -3.70 -17.73 7.62
C LEU A 77 -2.17 -17.67 7.62
N GLY A 78 -1.56 -17.18 8.71
CA GLY A 78 -0.12 -17.08 8.89
C GLY A 78 0.55 -18.45 9.01
N PHE A 79 -0.05 -19.40 9.74
CA PHE A 79 0.47 -20.77 9.81
C PHE A 79 0.38 -21.48 8.46
N GLY A 80 -0.74 -21.33 7.74
CA GLY A 80 -0.91 -21.84 6.38
C GLY A 80 0.12 -21.25 5.41
N ALA A 81 0.33 -19.93 5.46
CA ALA A 81 1.33 -19.24 4.65
C ALA A 81 2.77 -19.67 4.98
N ALA A 82 3.08 -19.89 6.26
CA ALA A 82 4.39 -20.38 6.69
C ALA A 82 4.69 -21.80 6.16
N LEU A 83 3.71 -22.71 6.25
CA LEU A 83 3.84 -24.04 5.66
C LEU A 83 3.97 -23.99 4.14
N PHE A 84 3.23 -23.11 3.47
CA PHE A 84 3.36 -22.89 2.03
C PHE A 84 4.75 -22.38 1.65
N ALA A 85 5.33 -21.47 2.44
CA ALA A 85 6.68 -20.97 2.21
C ALA A 85 7.71 -22.11 2.30
N VAL A 86 7.62 -22.96 3.33
CA VAL A 86 8.49 -24.15 3.46
C VAL A 86 8.28 -25.10 2.27
N ALA A 87 7.03 -25.37 1.89
CA ALA A 87 6.72 -26.22 0.74
C ALA A 87 7.32 -25.68 -0.57
N LEU A 88 7.27 -24.36 -0.79
CA LEU A 88 7.88 -23.73 -1.97
C LEU A 88 9.40 -23.84 -1.98
N VAL A 89 10.06 -23.71 -0.82
CA VAL A 89 11.51 -23.90 -0.71
C VAL A 89 11.89 -25.35 -1.03
N VAL A 90 11.20 -26.32 -0.43
CA VAL A 90 11.45 -27.76 -0.69
C VAL A 90 11.16 -28.11 -2.14
N LEU A 91 10.07 -27.59 -2.72
CA LEU A 91 9.76 -27.76 -4.13
C LEU A 91 10.85 -27.16 -5.02
N GLY A 92 11.39 -25.99 -4.68
CA GLY A 92 12.52 -25.38 -5.38
C GLY A 92 13.77 -26.28 -5.38
N LEU A 93 14.11 -26.85 -4.23
CA LEU A 93 15.22 -27.81 -4.12
C LEU A 93 14.97 -29.08 -4.95
N LEU A 94 13.74 -29.61 -4.94
CA LEU A 94 13.36 -30.76 -5.76
C LEU A 94 13.53 -30.46 -7.26
N VAL A 95 13.09 -29.29 -7.72
CA VAL A 95 13.23 -28.88 -9.12
C VAL A 95 14.71 -28.80 -9.52
N ILE A 96 15.57 -28.23 -8.66
CA ILE A 96 17.02 -28.18 -8.91
C ILE A 96 17.59 -29.60 -9.02
N ALA A 97 17.24 -30.50 -8.11
CA ALA A 97 17.70 -31.89 -8.15
C ALA A 97 17.23 -32.61 -9.43
N LEU A 98 15.99 -32.40 -9.85
CA LEU A 98 15.44 -32.97 -11.10
C LEU A 98 16.13 -32.40 -12.34
N VAL A 99 16.45 -31.10 -12.36
CA VAL A 99 17.22 -30.49 -13.47
C VAL A 99 18.60 -31.13 -13.57
N VAL A 100 19.32 -31.27 -12.45
CA VAL A 100 20.63 -31.92 -12.43
C VAL A 100 20.53 -33.37 -12.87
N ALA A 101 19.55 -34.12 -12.38
CA ALA A 101 19.31 -35.51 -12.79
C ALA A 101 18.99 -35.62 -14.28
N ALA A 102 18.19 -34.72 -14.83
CA ALA A 102 17.87 -34.68 -16.27
C ALA A 102 19.11 -34.38 -17.11
N ILE A 103 19.94 -33.42 -16.71
CA ILE A 103 21.20 -33.08 -17.39
C ILE A 103 22.15 -34.28 -17.37
N MET A 104 22.35 -34.89 -16.20
CA MET A 104 23.25 -36.05 -16.06
C MET A 104 22.74 -37.27 -16.82
N GLY A 105 21.43 -37.53 -16.80
CA GLY A 105 20.81 -38.62 -17.58
C GLY A 105 20.99 -38.41 -19.08
N LEU A 106 20.75 -37.20 -19.57
CA LEU A 106 20.90 -36.87 -20.99
C LEU A 106 22.37 -36.81 -21.42
N ALA A 107 23.27 -36.44 -20.50
CA ALA A 107 24.72 -36.42 -20.73
C ALA A 107 25.33 -37.82 -20.99
N THR A 108 24.57 -38.91 -20.76
CA THR A 108 25.02 -40.27 -21.11
C THR A 108 25.02 -40.55 -22.61
N VAL A 109 24.21 -39.81 -23.39
CA VAL A 109 24.05 -40.01 -24.84
C VAL A 109 24.60 -38.86 -25.67
N LEU A 110 24.83 -37.68 -25.07
CA LEU A 110 25.37 -36.49 -25.75
C LEU A 110 26.24 -35.64 -24.81
N PRO A 111 27.09 -34.73 -25.32
CA PRO A 111 27.98 -33.93 -24.48
C PRO A 111 27.24 -33.12 -23.41
N ALA A 112 27.81 -33.04 -22.20
CA ALA A 112 27.16 -32.42 -21.04
C ALA A 112 26.73 -30.95 -21.29
N TRP A 113 27.50 -30.19 -22.06
CA TRP A 113 27.16 -28.80 -22.40
C TRP A 113 25.88 -28.72 -23.25
N LEU A 114 25.69 -29.65 -24.19
CA LEU A 114 24.52 -29.69 -25.06
C LEU A 114 23.29 -30.18 -24.28
N ALA A 115 23.47 -31.15 -23.37
CA ALA A 115 22.42 -31.63 -22.48
C ALA A 115 21.86 -30.51 -21.60
N ALA A 116 22.75 -29.70 -21.02
CA ALA A 116 22.36 -28.53 -20.23
C ALA A 116 21.54 -27.52 -21.04
N LEU A 117 21.93 -27.23 -22.29
CA LEU A 117 21.19 -26.31 -23.15
C LEU A 117 19.79 -26.83 -23.53
N ILE A 118 19.66 -28.12 -23.83
CA ILE A 118 18.37 -28.74 -24.18
C ILE A 118 17.41 -28.69 -22.98
N VAL A 119 17.89 -29.07 -21.79
CA VAL A 119 17.08 -29.02 -20.56
C VAL A 119 16.69 -27.58 -20.25
N ALA A 120 17.61 -26.62 -20.37
CA ALA A 120 17.31 -25.20 -20.17
C ALA A 120 16.23 -24.69 -21.13
N ALA A 121 16.34 -25.02 -22.42
CA ALA A 121 15.35 -24.64 -23.44
C ALA A 121 13.96 -25.22 -23.12
N PHE A 122 13.89 -26.47 -22.66
CA PHE A 122 12.65 -27.10 -22.23
C PHE A 122 11.97 -26.34 -21.07
N PHE A 123 12.73 -25.95 -20.03
CA PHE A 123 12.18 -25.19 -18.91
C PHE A 123 11.75 -23.78 -19.31
N ILE A 124 12.49 -23.09 -20.19
CA ILE A 124 12.09 -21.79 -20.73
C ILE A 124 10.74 -21.90 -21.45
N LEU A 125 10.53 -22.95 -22.24
CA LEU A 125 9.27 -23.19 -22.93
C LEU A 125 8.12 -23.43 -21.94
N LEU A 126 8.34 -24.25 -20.90
CA LEU A 126 7.35 -24.46 -19.85
C LEU A 126 6.98 -23.16 -19.11
N ILE A 127 7.98 -22.33 -18.78
CA ILE A 127 7.77 -21.02 -18.14
C ILE A 127 6.95 -20.12 -19.07
N ALA A 128 7.28 -20.05 -20.35
CA ALA A 128 6.54 -19.23 -21.32
C ALA A 128 5.07 -19.64 -21.39
N ILE A 129 4.77 -20.94 -21.46
CA ILE A 129 3.40 -21.46 -21.46
C ILE A 129 2.69 -21.12 -20.13
N ALA A 130 3.34 -21.36 -19.00
CA ALA A 130 2.79 -21.07 -17.68
C ALA A 130 2.47 -19.58 -17.51
N VAL A 131 3.36 -18.68 -17.94
CA VAL A 131 3.15 -17.22 -17.92
C VAL A 131 1.97 -16.84 -18.81
N LEU A 132 1.87 -17.37 -20.03
CA LEU A 132 0.76 -17.06 -20.93
C LEU A 132 -0.58 -17.53 -20.36
N LEU A 133 -0.64 -18.74 -19.79
CA LEU A 133 -1.85 -19.26 -19.15
C LEU A 133 -2.18 -18.49 -17.86
N GLY A 134 -1.16 -18.17 -17.06
CA GLY A 134 -1.28 -17.37 -15.84
C GLY A 134 -1.84 -15.99 -16.15
N LEU A 135 -1.29 -15.29 -17.14
CA LEU A 135 -1.79 -13.99 -17.60
C LEU A 135 -3.24 -14.08 -18.10
N LYS A 136 -3.60 -15.12 -18.85
CA LYS A 136 -4.99 -15.34 -19.29
C LYS A 136 -5.94 -15.55 -18.11
N LYS A 137 -5.53 -16.33 -17.11
CA LYS A 137 -6.32 -16.62 -15.91
C LYS A 137 -6.42 -15.41 -14.99
N VAL A 138 -5.33 -14.68 -14.76
CA VAL A 138 -5.30 -13.43 -13.98
C VAL A 138 -6.20 -12.37 -14.64
N LYS A 139 -6.11 -12.19 -15.96
CA LYS A 139 -7.00 -11.28 -16.70
C LYS A 139 -8.49 -11.66 -16.61
N LYS A 140 -8.79 -12.95 -16.42
CA LYS A 140 -10.17 -13.45 -16.29
C LYS A 140 -10.68 -13.45 -14.85
N ALA A 141 -9.79 -13.68 -13.87
CA ALA A 141 -10.11 -13.72 -12.44
C ALA A 141 -10.16 -12.31 -11.82
N PHE A 142 -9.40 -11.37 -12.38
CA PHE A 142 -9.53 -9.94 -12.14
C PHE A 142 -10.13 -9.29 -13.40
N PRO A 143 -11.46 -9.37 -13.60
CA PRO A 143 -12.09 -8.51 -14.60
C PRO A 143 -11.80 -7.08 -14.15
N VAL A 144 -10.90 -6.40 -14.89
CA VAL A 144 -10.68 -4.96 -14.89
C VAL A 144 -11.23 -4.25 -13.65
N LEU A 145 -10.37 -4.00 -12.66
CA LEU A 145 -10.43 -2.81 -11.79
C LEU A 145 -11.85 -2.48 -11.29
N PRO A 146 -12.28 -2.86 -10.06
CA PRO A 146 -13.67 -2.74 -9.61
C PRO A 146 -14.25 -1.37 -9.96
N GLU A 147 -15.09 -1.34 -11.00
CA GLU A 147 -15.46 -0.08 -11.65
C GLU A 147 -16.20 0.83 -10.67
N GLU A 148 -16.94 0.24 -9.75
CA GLU A 148 -17.64 0.93 -8.67
C GLU A 148 -16.68 1.52 -7.62
N ALA A 149 -15.65 0.78 -7.21
CA ALA A 149 -14.66 1.30 -6.24
C ALA A 149 -13.85 2.46 -6.82
N ILE A 150 -13.53 2.39 -8.11
CA ILE A 150 -12.81 3.48 -8.81
C ILE A 150 -13.73 4.66 -9.09
N ARG A 151 -15.01 4.40 -9.36
CA ARG A 151 -16.03 5.45 -9.51
C ARG A 151 -16.23 6.19 -8.19
N GLY A 152 -16.32 5.46 -7.06
CA GLY A 152 -16.35 6.05 -5.72
C GLY A 152 -15.13 6.91 -5.44
N LEU A 153 -13.92 6.38 -5.68
CA LEU A 153 -12.69 7.15 -5.49
C LEU A 153 -12.64 8.42 -6.35
N LYS A 154 -13.08 8.35 -7.60
CA LYS A 154 -13.14 9.51 -8.50
C LYS A 154 -14.21 10.52 -8.08
N HIS A 155 -15.32 10.04 -7.52
CA HIS A 155 -16.38 10.87 -6.97
C HIS A 155 -15.88 11.64 -5.74
N ASP A 156 -15.24 10.94 -4.81
CA ASP A 156 -14.68 11.53 -3.59
C ASP A 156 -13.61 12.57 -3.91
N VAL A 157 -12.68 12.25 -4.83
CA VAL A 157 -11.66 13.20 -5.31
C VAL A 157 -12.29 14.37 -6.06
N GLY A 158 -13.36 14.12 -6.82
CA GLY A 158 -14.14 15.13 -7.53
C GLY A 158 -14.75 16.15 -6.58
N ILE A 159 -15.40 15.68 -5.52
CA ILE A 159 -15.98 16.51 -4.46
C ILE A 159 -14.89 17.28 -3.71
N LEU A 160 -13.77 16.65 -3.36
CA LEU A 160 -12.66 17.32 -2.69
C LEU A 160 -12.04 18.44 -3.55
N ARG A 161 -12.04 18.28 -4.87
CA ARG A 161 -11.41 19.25 -5.79
C ARG A 161 -12.35 20.35 -6.26
N GLN A 162 -13.64 20.05 -6.46
CA GLN A 162 -14.61 20.95 -7.11
C GLN A 162 -15.75 21.38 -6.16
N GLY A 163 -15.83 20.79 -4.96
CA GLY A 163 -16.85 21.11 -3.96
C GLY A 163 -18.27 20.91 -4.49
N ALA A 164 -19.17 21.84 -4.17
CA ALA A 164 -20.58 21.81 -4.58
C ALA A 164 -20.81 21.92 -6.10
N GLY A 165 -19.77 22.21 -6.89
CA GLY A 165 -19.84 22.26 -8.36
C GLY A 165 -19.55 20.92 -9.03
N PHE A 166 -19.26 19.85 -8.28
CA PHE A 166 -18.94 18.54 -8.86
C PHE A 166 -20.19 17.84 -9.38
N ASP A 167 -20.28 17.62 -10.69
CA ASP A 167 -21.36 16.86 -11.32
C ASP A 167 -21.02 15.36 -11.38
N PRO A 168 -21.72 14.49 -10.64
CA PRO A 168 -21.49 13.04 -10.64
C PRO A 168 -21.83 12.37 -11.98
N GLN A 169 -22.62 13.00 -12.85
CA GLN A 169 -22.97 12.46 -14.18
C GLN A 169 -21.75 12.36 -15.09
N THR A 170 -20.71 13.17 -14.86
CA THR A 170 -19.45 13.13 -15.63
C THR A 170 -18.66 11.83 -15.46
N LEU A 171 -18.93 11.06 -14.39
CA LEU A 171 -18.27 9.79 -14.09
C LEU A 171 -18.94 8.57 -14.75
N LEU A 172 -20.16 8.74 -15.27
CA LEU A 172 -20.85 7.71 -16.02
C LEU A 172 -20.22 7.66 -17.41
N LYS A 173 -19.55 6.55 -17.75
CA LYS A 173 -19.27 6.26 -19.17
C LYS A 173 -20.63 6.11 -19.84
N PRO A 174 -20.98 6.95 -20.84
CA PRO A 174 -22.20 6.69 -21.58
C PRO A 174 -22.01 5.35 -22.30
N GLU A 175 -23.02 4.50 -22.32
CA GLU A 175 -23.04 3.29 -23.15
C GLU A 175 -23.24 3.75 -24.60
N LEU A 176 -22.18 4.28 -25.23
CA LEU A 176 -22.27 4.81 -26.59
C LEU A 176 -22.52 3.67 -27.58
N SER A 177 -23.56 3.85 -28.41
CA SER A 177 -23.79 3.10 -29.64
C SER A 177 -22.56 3.17 -30.56
N LYS A 178 -22.38 2.20 -31.46
CA LYS A 178 -21.24 2.17 -32.39
C LYS A 178 -21.10 3.47 -33.17
N GLU A 179 -22.23 4.05 -33.56
CA GLU A 179 -22.33 5.31 -34.30
C GLU A 179 -21.83 6.49 -33.48
N GLU A 180 -22.24 6.59 -32.20
CA GLU A 180 -21.80 7.67 -31.32
C GLU A 180 -20.29 7.54 -30.99
N LYS A 181 -19.75 6.31 -30.88
CA LYS A 181 -18.30 6.07 -30.70
C LYS A 181 -17.50 6.53 -31.91
N GLU A 182 -18.06 6.35 -33.11
CA GLU A 182 -17.46 6.77 -34.36
C GLU A 182 -17.52 8.30 -34.51
N GLN A 183 -18.63 8.92 -34.13
CA GLN A 183 -18.77 10.38 -34.05
C GLN A 183 -17.82 11.00 -33.03
N LEU A 184 -17.67 10.40 -31.83
CA LEU A 184 -16.79 10.92 -30.78
C LEU A 184 -15.30 10.70 -31.11
N LYS A 185 -14.98 9.67 -31.90
CA LYS A 185 -13.64 9.51 -32.50
C LYS A 185 -13.41 10.55 -33.59
N ALA A 186 -14.35 10.75 -34.49
CA ALA A 186 -14.27 11.77 -35.55
C ALA A 186 -14.17 13.18 -34.96
N GLU A 187 -14.92 13.50 -33.91
CA GLU A 187 -14.85 14.78 -33.20
C GLU A 187 -13.52 14.93 -32.44
N LYS A 188 -13.00 13.86 -31.83
CA LYS A 188 -11.67 13.89 -31.21
C LYS A 188 -10.55 14.06 -32.23
N GLU A 189 -10.66 13.42 -33.39
CA GLU A 189 -9.71 13.52 -34.49
C GLU A 189 -9.79 14.91 -35.14
N ALA A 190 -10.98 15.47 -35.30
CA ALA A 190 -11.21 16.84 -35.74
C ALA A 190 -10.65 17.86 -34.74
N LYS A 191 -10.95 17.72 -33.44
CA LYS A 191 -10.39 18.58 -32.38
C LYS A 191 -8.88 18.41 -32.24
N ALA A 192 -8.34 17.21 -32.47
CA ALA A 192 -6.90 16.98 -32.49
C ALA A 192 -6.24 17.60 -33.73
N ALA A 193 -6.90 17.57 -34.89
CA ALA A 193 -6.46 18.20 -36.11
C ALA A 193 -6.52 19.74 -36.00
N GLU A 194 -7.59 20.29 -35.44
CA GLU A 194 -7.73 21.71 -35.13
C GLU A 194 -6.72 22.16 -34.08
N ALA A 195 -6.53 21.41 -32.99
CA ALA A 195 -5.51 21.75 -31.99
C ALA A 195 -4.08 21.63 -32.57
N LYS A 196 -3.86 20.72 -33.52
CA LYS A 196 -2.58 20.62 -34.24
C LYS A 196 -2.41 21.79 -35.21
N ALA A 197 -3.44 22.16 -35.97
CA ALA A 197 -3.44 23.31 -36.87
C ALA A 197 -3.30 24.63 -36.12
N GLU A 198 -3.93 24.77 -34.95
CA GLU A 198 -3.80 25.92 -34.06
C GLU A 198 -2.41 25.96 -33.43
N ARG A 199 -1.81 24.82 -33.06
CA ARG A 199 -0.40 24.75 -32.62
C ARG A 199 0.56 25.09 -33.74
N GLU A 200 0.27 24.69 -34.98
CA GLU A 200 1.09 25.00 -36.16
C GLU A 200 0.94 26.48 -36.55
N ALA A 201 -0.27 27.06 -36.47
CA ALA A 201 -0.51 28.48 -36.65
C ALA A 201 0.14 29.31 -35.53
N LYS A 202 0.01 28.89 -34.28
CA LYS A 202 0.73 29.51 -33.14
C LYS A 202 2.23 29.30 -33.19
N ALA A 203 2.74 28.28 -33.89
CA ALA A 203 4.16 28.09 -34.14
C ALA A 203 4.66 28.94 -35.31
N ALA A 204 3.79 29.25 -36.29
CA ALA A 204 4.07 30.15 -37.40
C ALA A 204 3.99 31.64 -36.99
N GLU A 205 3.14 31.96 -36.00
CA GLU A 205 2.98 33.30 -35.42
C GLU A 205 3.74 33.48 -34.08
N ALA A 206 4.39 32.43 -33.57
CA ALA A 206 5.22 32.52 -32.38
C ALA A 206 6.32 33.55 -32.59
N ASP A 207 6.41 34.50 -31.65
CA ASP A 207 7.50 35.46 -31.52
C ASP A 207 8.87 34.81 -31.80
N PRO A 208 9.83 35.55 -32.39
CA PRO A 208 11.14 35.01 -32.73
C PRO A 208 11.71 34.24 -31.54
N VAL A 209 12.08 32.98 -31.78
CA VAL A 209 12.66 32.07 -30.77
C VAL A 209 13.64 32.88 -29.92
N PRO A 210 13.45 32.95 -28.58
CA PRO A 210 14.25 33.82 -27.71
C PRO A 210 15.73 33.63 -28.01
N SER A 211 16.42 34.74 -28.30
CA SER A 211 17.82 34.70 -28.70
C SER A 211 18.64 33.89 -27.70
N GLU A 212 19.70 33.22 -28.14
CA GLU A 212 20.49 32.34 -27.27
C GLU A 212 20.96 33.05 -25.99
N ALA A 213 21.25 34.35 -26.10
CA ALA A 213 21.59 35.22 -24.96
C ALA A 213 20.47 35.30 -23.92
N GLU A 214 19.21 35.40 -24.35
CA GLU A 214 18.04 35.46 -23.48
C GLU A 214 17.67 34.10 -22.87
N LEU A 215 17.92 33.01 -23.60
CA LEU A 215 17.79 31.66 -23.03
C LEU A 215 18.81 31.44 -21.91
N ARG A 216 20.05 31.92 -22.10
CA ARG A 216 21.11 31.85 -21.08
C ARG A 216 20.75 32.66 -19.82
N THR A 217 20.13 33.83 -19.94
CA THR A 217 19.69 34.62 -18.76
C THR A 217 18.55 33.94 -18.01
N ARG A 218 17.56 33.37 -18.72
CA ARG A 218 16.46 32.60 -18.10
C ARG A 218 16.96 31.33 -17.41
N ILE A 219 17.93 30.64 -18.00
CA ILE A 219 18.55 29.46 -17.39
C ILE A 219 19.37 29.86 -16.15
N ALA A 220 20.09 30.97 -16.19
CA ALA A 220 20.82 31.48 -15.03
C ALA A 220 19.87 31.81 -13.86
N ALA A 221 18.77 32.53 -14.14
CA ALA A 221 17.76 32.85 -13.13
C ALA A 221 17.09 31.60 -12.53
N ARG A 222 16.81 30.57 -13.35
CA ARG A 222 16.29 29.28 -12.86
C ARG A 222 17.29 28.56 -11.95
N ARG A 223 18.58 28.58 -12.29
CA ARG A 223 19.63 27.95 -11.47
C ARG A 223 19.74 28.64 -10.11
N GLU A 224 19.70 29.97 -10.08
CA GLU A 224 19.73 30.73 -8.83
C GLU A 224 18.49 30.45 -7.95
N HIS A 225 17.30 30.37 -8.56
CA HIS A 225 16.08 29.99 -7.85
C HIS A 225 16.18 28.58 -7.25
N LEU A 226 16.66 27.61 -8.03
CA LEU A 226 16.85 26.23 -7.57
C LEU A 226 17.89 26.12 -6.46
N LEU A 227 18.94 26.95 -6.51
CA LEU A 227 19.91 27.02 -5.41
C LEU A 227 19.26 27.52 -4.13
N ARG A 228 18.44 28.58 -4.17
CA ARG A 228 17.73 29.07 -2.98
C ARG A 228 16.78 28.03 -2.40
N VAL A 229 16.03 27.33 -3.25
CA VAL A 229 15.13 26.24 -2.80
C VAL A 229 15.94 25.10 -2.18
N ARG A 230 17.08 24.73 -2.78
CA ARG A 230 17.97 23.70 -2.25
C ARG A 230 18.53 24.10 -0.88
N GLU A 231 19.03 25.32 -0.72
CA GLU A 231 19.59 25.77 0.56
C GLU A 231 18.52 25.84 1.65
N GLY A 232 17.32 26.32 1.33
CA GLY A 232 16.19 26.30 2.27
C GLY A 232 15.76 24.88 2.67
N LEU A 233 15.81 23.92 1.73
CA LEU A 233 15.54 22.52 2.03
C LEU A 233 16.68 21.86 2.81
N ILE A 234 17.95 22.19 2.55
CA ILE A 234 19.09 21.67 3.31
C ILE A 234 19.06 22.17 4.76
N GLU A 235 18.66 23.43 4.98
CA GLU A 235 18.55 24.00 6.32
C GLU A 235 17.38 23.38 7.11
N GLN A 236 16.23 23.14 6.47
CA GLN A 236 15.09 22.47 7.09
C GLN A 236 15.30 20.96 7.26
N ALA A 237 16.05 20.34 6.35
CA ALA A 237 16.37 18.92 6.36
C ALA A 237 17.78 18.64 6.89
N ASP A 238 18.32 19.50 7.78
CA ASP A 238 19.51 19.15 8.58
C ASP A 238 19.12 18.08 9.62
N VAL A 239 18.85 16.88 9.10
CA VAL A 239 18.49 15.67 9.84
C VAL A 239 19.58 15.35 10.85
N LYS A 240 20.82 15.81 10.64
CA LYS A 240 21.92 15.58 11.59
C LYS A 240 21.77 16.42 12.86
N LYS A 241 21.32 17.68 12.77
CA LYS A 241 20.96 18.48 13.96
C LYS A 241 19.72 17.94 14.65
N GLN A 242 18.67 17.63 13.89
CA GLN A 242 17.43 17.07 14.44
C GLN A 242 17.67 15.70 15.10
N ALA A 243 18.46 14.82 14.45
CA ALA A 243 18.84 13.54 15.01
C ALA A 243 19.75 13.70 16.22
N LYS A 244 20.68 14.67 16.24
CA LYS A 244 21.51 14.94 17.42
C LYS A 244 20.67 15.42 18.60
N ILE A 245 19.72 16.33 18.38
CA ILE A 245 18.78 16.80 19.40
C ILE A 245 17.95 15.62 19.94
N LEU A 246 17.45 14.75 19.06
CA LEU A 246 16.72 13.55 19.47
C LEU A 246 17.61 12.51 20.17
N LEU A 247 18.85 12.33 19.74
CA LEU A 247 19.79 11.41 20.40
C LEU A 247 20.24 11.90 21.77
N ASP A 248 20.40 13.22 21.94
CA ASP A 248 20.87 13.82 23.19
C ASP A 248 19.73 14.03 24.21
N ASP A 249 18.47 13.99 23.78
CA ASP A 249 17.29 13.97 24.65
C ASP A 249 17.12 12.59 25.33
N PRO A 250 17.29 12.50 26.67
CA PRO A 250 17.18 11.23 27.41
C PRO A 250 15.76 10.68 27.45
N ASP A 251 14.74 11.50 27.21
CA ASP A 251 13.35 11.07 27.24
C ASP A 251 12.81 10.61 25.89
N SER A 252 13.54 10.89 24.82
CA SER A 252 13.18 10.45 23.48
C SER A 252 13.25 8.92 23.33
N VAL A 253 12.44 8.40 22.41
CA VAL A 253 12.44 6.97 22.07
C VAL A 253 13.80 6.50 21.51
N VAL A 254 14.53 7.40 20.85
CA VAL A 254 15.84 7.11 20.24
C VAL A 254 16.93 7.06 21.31
N GLY A 255 16.92 8.00 22.26
CA GLY A 255 17.84 8.03 23.40
C GLY A 255 17.70 6.78 24.28
N LYS A 256 16.46 6.42 24.64
CA LYS A 256 16.17 5.21 25.43
C LYS A 256 16.61 3.92 24.70
N ALA A 257 16.42 3.86 23.38
CA ALA A 257 16.87 2.72 22.58
C ALA A 257 18.40 2.63 22.50
N ARG A 258 19.10 3.77 22.31
CA ARG A 258 20.56 3.85 22.35
C ARG A 258 21.09 3.33 23.68
N ASP A 259 20.61 3.86 24.79
CA ASP A 259 21.13 3.51 26.12
C ASP A 259 20.87 2.03 26.46
N ARG A 260 19.77 1.46 25.96
CA ARG A 260 19.50 0.02 26.08
C ARG A 260 20.48 -0.84 25.27
N TRP A 261 20.95 -0.37 24.12
CA TRP A 261 21.77 -1.14 23.18
C TRP A 261 23.28 -0.87 23.29
N VAL A 262 23.71 0.26 23.86
CA VAL A 262 25.14 0.60 24.05
C VAL A 262 25.93 -0.54 24.74
N PRO A 263 25.45 -1.16 25.84
CA PRO A 263 26.19 -2.24 26.49
C PRO A 263 26.42 -3.46 25.57
N TRP A 264 25.42 -3.78 24.74
CA TRP A 264 25.48 -4.91 23.81
C TRP A 264 26.41 -4.62 22.62
N SER A 265 26.42 -3.38 22.12
CA SER A 265 27.33 -2.98 21.05
C SER A 265 28.80 -3.02 21.48
N ILE A 266 29.11 -2.59 22.71
CA ILE A 266 30.46 -2.68 23.29
C ILE A 266 30.88 -4.15 23.45
N ALA A 267 29.97 -5.02 23.91
CA ALA A 267 30.22 -6.45 24.02
C ALA A 267 30.46 -7.11 22.64
N ALA A 268 29.70 -6.72 21.61
CA ALA A 268 29.85 -7.26 20.24
C ALA A 268 31.18 -6.83 19.58
N VAL A 269 31.61 -5.58 19.78
CA VAL A 269 32.91 -5.09 19.27
C VAL A 269 34.09 -5.72 20.02
N SER A 270 33.94 -5.92 21.33
CA SER A 270 34.94 -6.61 22.17
C SER A 270 35.11 -8.08 21.77
N THR A 271 33.99 -8.78 21.52
CA THR A 271 34.04 -10.19 21.07
C THR A 271 34.64 -10.33 19.68
N THR A 272 34.36 -9.44 18.74
CA THR A 272 34.99 -9.47 17.40
C THR A 272 36.49 -9.20 17.45
N THR A 273 36.94 -8.24 18.25
CA THR A 273 38.38 -7.99 18.45
C THR A 273 39.07 -9.17 19.14
N PHE A 274 38.43 -9.81 20.11
CA PHE A 274 38.92 -11.05 20.73
C PHE A 274 39.08 -12.21 19.74
N PHE A 275 38.08 -12.44 18.87
CA PHE A 275 38.15 -13.49 17.85
C PHE A 275 39.23 -13.23 16.79
N VAL A 276 39.46 -11.97 16.42
CA VAL A 276 40.55 -11.59 15.50
C VAL A 276 41.92 -11.83 16.14
N LEU A 277 42.10 -11.49 17.42
CA LEU A 277 43.31 -11.77 18.18
C LEU A 277 43.56 -13.27 18.35
N LEU A 278 42.50 -14.04 18.65
CA LEU A 278 42.56 -15.49 18.79
C LEU A 278 42.95 -16.18 17.47
N ARG A 279 42.36 -15.74 16.36
CA ARG A 279 42.75 -16.22 15.01
C ARG A 279 44.21 -15.90 14.68
N LYS A 280 44.74 -14.76 15.14
CA LYS A 280 46.14 -14.37 14.93
C LYS A 280 47.11 -15.18 15.80
N LEU A 281 46.69 -15.62 16.99
CA LEU A 281 47.47 -16.49 17.87
C LEU A 281 47.54 -17.95 17.39
N ILE A 282 46.46 -18.49 16.83
CA ILE A 282 46.41 -19.87 16.32
C ILE A 282 47.22 -20.06 15.02
N LYS A 283 47.48 -18.97 14.29
CA LYS A 283 48.16 -19.00 12.99
C LYS A 283 49.67 -18.69 13.07
N ARG A 284 50.22 -18.53 14.28
CA ARG A 284 51.66 -18.47 14.57
C ARG A 284 52.14 -19.82 15.05
#